data_AF-A0A8T5USU0-F1
#
_entry.id   AF-A0A8T5USU0-F1
#
_cell.length_a   1.000
_cell.length_b   1.000
_cell.length_c   1.000
_cell.angle_alpha   90.00
_cell.angle_beta   90.00
_cell.angle_gamma   90.00
#
_symmetry.space_group_name_H-M   'P 1'
#
loop_
_entity.id
_entity.type
_entity.pdbx_description
1 polymer ?
#
loop_
_entity_poly.entity_id
_entity_poly.type
_entity_poly.pdbx_seq_one_letter_code
_entity_poly.pdbx_strand_id
1 'polypeptide(L)'
;MLKRKHVFLDDQVKINRVENKLKKYEKFKPYDQKTVEEDFRLHEKLAQLSIVASNFMMTGHSPTMVMTKREEGDEVLLPVGGGQKDRAREIISKIDFRKLYRGGKGRKTDPIMIITAICMYVMRQDNPRRGDIKYSNDFIRNVGVTKDIYKHISEKLDSYIKSGNLISSSI
;
A
#
# COMPACT_ATOMS: atom_id res chain seq x y z
N MET A 1 7.20 -34.59 -52.53
CA MET A 1 7.55 -34.61 -51.08
C MET A 1 8.43 -33.41 -50.76
N LEU A 2 7.92 -32.42 -50.02
CA LEU A 2 8.71 -31.27 -49.58
C LEU A 2 9.61 -31.70 -48.41
N LYS A 3 10.91 -31.90 -48.67
CA LYS A 3 11.91 -32.15 -47.61
C LYS A 3 11.95 -30.93 -46.69
N ARG A 4 11.62 -31.09 -45.40
CA ARG A 4 11.80 -30.06 -44.38
C ARG A 4 13.29 -29.71 -44.30
N LYS A 5 13.65 -28.47 -44.66
CA LYS A 5 15.01 -27.96 -44.45
C LYS A 5 15.25 -27.87 -42.93
N HIS A 6 16.19 -28.64 -42.41
CA HIS A 6 16.70 -28.45 -41.06
C HIS A 6 17.46 -27.12 -41.03
N VAL A 7 16.82 -26.07 -40.53
CA VAL A 7 17.47 -24.79 -40.28
C VAL A 7 18.20 -24.93 -38.95
N PHE A 8 19.52 -25.14 -39.01
CA PHE A 8 20.37 -24.97 -37.84
C PHE A 8 20.33 -23.50 -37.46
N LEU A 9 19.62 -23.19 -36.38
CA LEU A 9 19.68 -21.88 -35.76
C LEU A 9 21.06 -21.75 -35.10
N ASP A 10 21.79 -20.70 -35.45
CA ASP A 10 23.02 -20.29 -34.77
C ASP A 10 22.79 -20.21 -33.26
N ASP A 11 23.79 -20.61 -32.48
CA ASP A 11 23.63 -20.67 -31.02
C ASP A 11 23.39 -19.28 -30.41
N GLN A 12 23.97 -18.21 -30.96
CA GLN A 12 23.61 -16.82 -30.60
C GLN A 12 22.11 -16.53 -30.84
N VAL A 13 21.53 -17.01 -31.93
CA VAL A 13 20.12 -16.73 -32.26
C VAL A 13 19.21 -17.47 -31.29
N LYS A 14 19.59 -18.69 -30.85
CA LYS A 14 18.86 -19.42 -29.80
C LYS A 14 18.91 -18.66 -28.48
N ILE A 15 20.09 -18.17 -28.07
CA ILE A 15 20.28 -17.38 -26.85
C ILE A 15 19.39 -16.13 -26.88
N ASN A 16 19.45 -15.33 -27.95
CA ASN A 16 18.63 -14.12 -28.11
C ASN A 16 17.13 -14.41 -28.06
N ARG A 17 16.68 -15.57 -28.58
CA ARG A 17 15.27 -15.98 -28.52
C ARG A 17 14.84 -16.31 -27.10
N VAL A 18 15.71 -16.94 -26.33
CA VAL A 18 15.47 -17.28 -24.92
C VAL A 18 15.45 -16.00 -24.08
N GLU A 19 16.40 -15.09 -24.27
CA GLU A 19 16.40 -13.78 -23.59
C GLU A 19 15.13 -12.97 -23.88
N ASN A 20 14.69 -12.91 -25.14
CA ASN A 20 13.45 -12.22 -25.50
C ASN A 20 12.21 -12.88 -24.90
N LYS A 21 12.21 -14.22 -24.75
CA LYS A 21 11.15 -14.92 -24.02
C LYS A 21 11.19 -14.57 -22.54
N LEU A 22 12.37 -14.56 -21.90
CA LEU A 22 12.53 -14.17 -20.50
C LEU A 22 12.06 -12.75 -20.25
N LYS A 23 12.50 -11.77 -21.05
CA LYS A 23 12.03 -10.37 -20.99
C LYS A 23 10.51 -10.24 -21.13
N LYS A 24 9.92 -11.05 -22.03
CA LYS A 24 8.46 -11.08 -22.21
C LYS A 24 7.76 -11.71 -21.00
N TYR A 25 8.30 -12.78 -20.43
CA TYR A 25 7.77 -13.41 -19.24
C TYR A 25 7.84 -12.49 -18.01
N GLU A 26 8.95 -11.76 -17.81
CA GLU A 26 9.06 -10.76 -16.75
C GLU A 26 8.03 -9.63 -16.92
N LYS A 27 7.87 -9.12 -18.15
CA LYS A 27 6.91 -8.05 -18.45
C LYS A 27 5.45 -8.46 -18.22
N PHE A 28 5.10 -9.70 -18.54
CA PHE A 28 3.72 -10.22 -18.46
C PHE A 28 3.52 -11.27 -17.37
N LYS A 29 4.39 -11.26 -16.35
CA LYS A 29 4.34 -12.23 -15.24
C LYS A 29 2.97 -12.21 -14.56
N PRO A 30 2.35 -13.38 -14.28
CA PRO A 30 1.11 -13.45 -13.51
C PRO A 30 1.24 -12.75 -12.15
N TYR A 31 0.16 -12.15 -11.67
CA TYR A 31 0.14 -11.36 -10.43
C TYR A 31 0.69 -12.14 -9.23
N ASP A 32 0.38 -13.43 -9.14
CA ASP A 32 0.79 -14.30 -8.02
C ASP A 32 2.29 -14.65 -8.03
N GLN A 33 3.02 -14.30 -9.09
CA GLN A 33 4.45 -14.61 -9.25
C GLN A 33 5.36 -13.37 -9.27
N LYS A 34 4.79 -12.15 -9.25
CA LYS A 34 5.59 -10.92 -9.17
C LYS A 34 6.15 -10.76 -7.76
N THR A 35 7.43 -10.43 -7.65
CA THR A 35 7.97 -9.97 -6.37
C THR A 35 7.37 -8.60 -6.05
N VAL A 36 7.27 -8.27 -4.76
CA VAL A 36 6.68 -7.00 -4.29
C VAL A 36 7.39 -5.79 -4.93
N GLU A 37 8.66 -5.93 -5.28
CA GLU A 37 9.49 -4.89 -5.91
C GLU A 37 9.27 -4.75 -7.43
N GLU A 38 8.77 -5.78 -8.12
CA GLU A 38 8.54 -5.78 -9.59
C GLU A 38 7.17 -5.23 -10.00
N ASP A 39 6.28 -4.95 -9.06
CA ASP A 39 4.94 -4.49 -9.38
C ASP A 39 4.94 -2.97 -9.61
N PHE A 40 4.99 -2.53 -10.87
CA PHE A 40 4.87 -1.11 -11.27
C PHE A 40 3.68 -0.42 -10.58
N ARG A 41 2.59 -1.16 -10.35
CA ARG A 41 1.41 -0.68 -9.64
C ARG A 41 1.70 -0.37 -8.17
N LEU A 42 2.60 -1.11 -7.53
CA LEU A 42 3.03 -0.80 -6.17
C LEU A 42 3.85 0.49 -6.16
N HIS A 43 4.81 0.66 -7.07
CA HIS A 43 5.57 1.91 -7.18
C HIS A 43 4.65 3.14 -7.38
N GLU A 44 3.65 3.02 -8.24
CA GLU A 44 2.64 4.06 -8.44
C GLU A 44 1.86 4.37 -7.16
N LYS A 45 1.40 3.34 -6.45
CA LYS A 45 0.73 3.50 -5.14
C LYS A 45 1.64 4.13 -4.09
N LEU A 46 2.93 3.79 -4.08
CA LEU A 46 3.91 4.36 -3.13
C LEU A 46 4.22 5.83 -3.45
N ALA A 47 4.27 6.20 -4.73
CA ALA A 47 4.37 7.59 -5.14
C ALA A 47 3.13 8.40 -4.68
N GLN A 48 1.93 7.85 -4.90
CA GLN A 48 0.68 8.44 -4.41
C GLN A 48 0.64 8.53 -2.88
N LEU A 49 1.12 7.51 -2.17
CA LEU A 49 1.28 7.55 -0.70
C LEU A 49 2.18 8.71 -0.29
N SER A 50 3.28 8.97 -0.99
CA SER A 50 4.16 10.09 -0.65
C SER A 50 3.47 11.44 -0.80
N ILE A 51 2.65 11.63 -1.84
CA ILE A 51 1.86 12.86 -2.04
C ILE A 51 0.84 13.04 -0.92
N VAL A 52 0.09 11.98 -0.61
CA VAL A 52 -0.94 11.98 0.43
C VAL A 52 -0.31 12.22 1.81
N ALA A 53 0.80 11.52 2.12
CA ALA A 53 1.53 11.66 3.37
C ALA A 53 2.02 13.09 3.59
N SER A 54 2.54 13.76 2.56
CA SER A 54 2.94 15.16 2.65
C SER A 54 1.75 16.08 2.92
N ASN A 55 0.60 15.88 2.25
CA ASN A 55 -0.62 16.68 2.49
C ASN A 55 -1.15 16.54 3.93
N PHE A 56 -0.98 15.38 4.54
CA PHE A 56 -1.39 15.14 5.92
C PHE A 56 -0.30 15.41 6.97
N MET A 57 0.90 15.81 6.54
CA MET A 57 2.09 15.95 7.40
C MET A 57 2.36 14.66 8.21
N MET A 58 2.23 13.50 7.57
CA MET A 58 2.52 12.21 8.19
C MET A 58 4.02 12.09 8.47
N THR A 59 4.37 11.64 9.67
CA THR A 59 5.76 11.38 10.05
C THR A 59 6.28 10.16 9.29
N GLY A 60 7.49 10.27 8.74
CA GLY A 60 8.07 9.26 7.83
C GLY A 60 9.50 8.85 8.15
N HIS A 61 9.94 8.99 9.41
CA HIS A 61 11.25 8.53 9.86
C HIS A 61 11.14 7.69 11.13
N SER A 62 12.18 6.91 11.40
CA SER A 62 12.39 5.91 12.47
C SER A 62 11.79 6.32 13.84
N PRO A 63 11.44 5.33 14.70
CA PRO A 63 10.80 5.55 16.00
C PRO A 63 11.45 6.69 16.75
N THR A 64 10.75 7.81 16.84
CA THR A 64 11.18 8.92 17.67
C THR A 64 10.92 8.48 19.10
N MET A 65 11.99 8.43 19.91
CA MET A 65 11.86 8.13 21.33
C MET A 65 11.12 9.30 21.99
N VAL A 66 9.93 9.03 22.52
CA VAL A 66 9.15 10.05 23.25
C VAL A 66 9.23 9.69 24.73
N MET A 67 9.57 10.67 25.56
CA MET A 67 9.51 10.50 27.01
C MET A 67 8.04 10.44 27.43
N THR A 68 7.59 9.27 27.85
CA THR A 68 6.26 9.07 28.40
C THR A 68 6.35 8.85 29.90
N LYS A 69 5.60 9.65 30.67
CA LYS A 69 5.42 9.45 32.11
C LYS A 69 4.35 8.39 32.33
N ARG A 70 4.69 7.28 32.97
CA ARG A 70 3.67 6.36 33.53
C ARG A 70 3.12 6.97 34.83
N GLU A 71 1.94 6.50 35.25
CA GLU A 71 1.24 7.01 36.45
C GLU A 71 2.08 6.87 37.75
N GLU A 72 3.12 6.03 37.74
CA GLU A 72 4.06 5.85 38.87
C GLU A 72 5.30 6.76 38.82
N GLY A 73 5.37 7.72 37.89
CA GLY A 73 6.40 8.76 37.90
C GLY A 73 7.72 8.42 37.20
N ASP A 74 7.90 7.19 36.73
CA ASP A 74 9.09 6.81 35.95
C ASP A 74 9.01 7.31 34.51
N GLU A 75 10.02 8.09 34.12
CA GLU A 75 10.22 8.57 32.76
C GLU A 75 10.91 7.49 31.93
N VAL A 76 10.14 6.77 31.10
CA VAL A 76 10.66 5.72 30.21
C VAL A 76 10.70 6.22 28.78
N LEU A 77 11.84 6.07 28.11
CA LEU A 77 11.97 6.26 26.67
C LEU A 77 11.36 5.06 25.97
N LEU A 78 10.14 5.19 25.47
CA LEU A 78 9.50 4.16 24.65
C LEU A 78 9.71 4.49 23.16
N PRO A 79 10.21 3.54 22.36
CA PRO A 79 10.20 3.69 20.91
C PRO A 79 8.75 3.63 20.43
N VAL A 80 8.21 4.75 19.96
CA VAL A 80 6.92 4.74 19.26
C VAL A 80 7.20 4.30 17.83
N GLY A 81 7.11 2.99 17.59
CA GLY A 81 7.51 2.26 16.39
C GLY A 81 6.94 2.80 15.07
N GLY A 82 7.82 3.02 14.08
CA GLY A 82 7.52 3.16 12.65
C GLY A 82 6.67 4.38 12.27
N GLY A 83 7.20 5.27 11.43
CA GLY A 83 6.47 6.46 11.00
C GLY A 83 5.07 6.12 10.48
N GLN A 84 4.10 7.03 10.63
CA GLN A 84 2.75 6.88 10.07
C GLN A 84 2.79 6.48 8.59
N LYS A 85 3.78 7.00 7.86
CA LYS A 85 4.03 6.68 6.46
C LYS A 85 4.43 5.20 6.24
N ASP A 86 5.23 4.63 7.13
CA ASP A 86 5.73 3.26 7.00
C ASP A 86 4.63 2.24 7.28
N ARG A 87 3.80 2.48 8.30
CA ARG A 87 2.61 1.64 8.55
C ARG A 87 1.61 1.72 7.39
N ALA A 88 1.37 2.90 6.85
CA ALA A 88 0.54 3.04 5.65
C ALA A 88 1.15 2.29 4.46
N ARG A 89 2.48 2.34 4.29
CA ARG A 89 3.22 1.61 3.25
C ARG A 89 3.03 0.10 3.38
N GLU A 90 3.14 -0.46 4.58
CA GLU A 90 2.92 -1.89 4.82
C GLU A 90 1.47 -2.33 4.51
N ILE A 91 0.49 -1.53 4.90
CA ILE A 91 -0.92 -1.80 4.58
C ILE A 91 -1.13 -1.79 3.06
N ILE A 92 -0.55 -0.81 2.36
CA ILE A 92 -0.71 -0.65 0.91
C ILE A 92 -0.02 -1.77 0.12
N SER A 93 1.11 -2.29 0.61
CA SER A 93 1.83 -3.38 -0.06
C SER A 93 1.14 -4.73 0.10
N LYS A 94 0.49 -4.99 1.23
CA LYS A 94 -0.17 -6.27 1.53
C LYS A 94 -1.61 -6.35 1.02
N ILE A 95 -2.32 -5.23 0.87
CA ILE A 95 -3.75 -5.24 0.55
C ILE A 95 -4.03 -5.08 -0.95
N ASP A 96 -4.91 -5.96 -1.46
CA ASP A 96 -5.57 -5.75 -2.75
C ASP A 96 -6.67 -4.68 -2.63
N PHE A 97 -6.43 -3.52 -3.23
CA PHE A 97 -7.36 -2.38 -3.26
C PHE A 97 -8.74 -2.75 -3.82
N ARG A 98 -8.82 -3.71 -4.74
CA ARG A 98 -10.09 -4.18 -5.32
C ARG A 98 -10.92 -4.98 -4.35
N LYS A 99 -10.29 -5.63 -3.36
CA LYS A 99 -11.00 -6.34 -2.28
C LYS A 99 -11.37 -5.37 -1.17
N LEU A 100 -10.50 -4.39 -0.91
CA LEU A 100 -10.72 -3.34 0.07
C LEU A 100 -11.94 -2.47 -0.30
N TYR A 101 -11.98 -1.92 -1.50
CA TYR A 101 -13.11 -1.11 -1.94
C TYR A 101 -13.46 -1.40 -3.40
N ARG A 102 -14.66 -1.96 -3.61
CA ARG A 102 -15.31 -2.01 -4.93
C ARG A 102 -16.32 -0.88 -4.95
N GLY A 103 -16.09 0.13 -5.78
CA GLY A 103 -17.06 1.19 -5.99
C GLY A 103 -18.39 0.56 -6.39
N GLY A 104 -19.49 1.02 -5.81
CA GLY A 104 -20.83 0.66 -6.27
C GLY A 104 -21.01 1.02 -7.75
N LYS A 105 -22.08 0.50 -8.39
CA LYS A 105 -22.40 0.82 -9.80
C LYS A 105 -22.28 2.33 -10.05
N GLY A 106 -21.41 2.72 -10.98
CA GLY A 106 -21.20 4.11 -11.39
C GLY A 106 -20.11 4.90 -10.65
N ARG A 107 -19.46 4.34 -9.62
CA ARG A 107 -18.33 5.00 -8.94
C ARG A 107 -16.98 4.48 -9.44
N LYS A 108 -16.17 5.35 -10.02
CA LYS A 108 -14.75 5.05 -10.30
C LYS A 108 -14.02 4.92 -8.97
N THR A 109 -13.31 3.81 -8.78
CA THR A 109 -12.44 3.62 -7.63
C THR A 109 -11.04 4.11 -7.97
N ASP A 110 -10.70 5.29 -7.49
CA ASP A 110 -9.36 5.83 -7.69
C ASP A 110 -8.42 5.34 -6.58
N PRO A 111 -7.21 4.85 -6.93
CA PRO A 111 -6.25 4.38 -5.94
C PRO A 111 -5.87 5.43 -4.91
N ILE A 112 -5.77 6.70 -5.31
CA ILE A 112 -5.45 7.83 -4.42
C ILE A 112 -6.52 8.05 -3.34
N MET A 113 -7.79 7.75 -3.64
CA MET A 113 -8.89 7.81 -2.67
C MET A 113 -8.73 6.73 -1.60
N ILE A 114 -8.38 5.51 -2.01
CA ILE A 114 -8.14 4.39 -1.10
C ILE A 114 -6.92 4.66 -0.21
N ILE A 115 -5.82 5.16 -0.80
CA ILE A 115 -4.61 5.54 -0.08
C ILE A 115 -4.91 6.64 0.94
N THR A 116 -5.67 7.66 0.54
CA THR A 116 -6.11 8.74 1.44
C THR A 116 -6.87 8.19 2.64
N ALA A 117 -7.82 7.27 2.42
CA ALA A 117 -8.55 6.63 3.51
C ALA A 117 -7.65 5.79 4.43
N ILE A 118 -6.66 5.07 3.87
CA ILE A 118 -5.66 4.32 4.65
C ILE A 118 -4.80 5.26 5.51
N CYS A 119 -4.33 6.37 4.95
CA CYS A 119 -3.55 7.36 5.70
C CYS A 119 -4.36 7.95 6.87
N MET A 120 -5.63 8.31 6.62
CA MET A 120 -6.54 8.80 7.65
C MET A 120 -6.80 7.75 8.74
N TYR A 121 -6.83 6.46 8.36
CA TYR A 121 -6.97 5.35 9.30
C TYR A 121 -5.75 5.24 10.22
N VAL A 122 -4.53 5.23 9.67
CA VAL A 122 -3.29 5.16 10.46
C VAL A 122 -3.15 6.35 11.40
N MET A 123 -3.43 7.57 10.92
CA MET A 123 -3.36 8.77 11.77
C MET A 123 -4.34 8.74 12.94
N ARG A 124 -5.50 8.09 12.78
CA ARG A 124 -6.50 7.95 13.83
C ARG A 124 -6.08 6.94 14.89
N GLN A 125 -5.38 5.87 14.50
CA GLN A 125 -4.85 4.90 15.46
C GLN A 125 -3.87 5.56 16.44
N ASP A 126 -3.03 6.48 15.95
CA ASP A 126 -2.05 7.17 16.80
C ASP A 126 -2.64 8.25 17.69
N ASN A 127 -3.72 8.90 17.24
CA ASN A 127 -4.34 9.99 17.96
C ASN A 127 -5.86 9.77 18.09
N PRO A 128 -6.31 8.78 18.89
CA PRO A 128 -7.72 8.48 19.05
C PRO A 128 -8.52 9.62 19.71
N ARG A 129 -7.85 10.54 20.40
CA ARG A 129 -8.44 11.75 21.01
C ARG A 129 -8.56 12.93 20.03
N ARG A 130 -7.93 12.86 18.84
CA ARG A 130 -8.13 13.86 17.80
C ARG A 130 -9.58 13.70 17.34
N GLY A 131 -10.39 14.75 17.50
CA GLY A 131 -11.83 14.74 17.23
C GLY A 131 -12.18 14.34 15.78
N ASP A 132 -13.45 14.47 15.42
CA ASP A 132 -13.96 14.03 14.12
C ASP A 132 -13.07 14.46 12.95
N ILE A 133 -12.82 13.49 12.05
CA ILE A 133 -12.05 13.70 10.82
C ILE A 133 -12.66 14.87 10.06
N LYS A 134 -11.86 15.91 9.82
CA LYS A 134 -12.27 17.08 9.03
C LYS A 134 -12.25 16.74 7.55
N TYR A 135 -13.38 16.24 7.04
CA TYR A 135 -13.59 16.01 5.60
C TYR A 135 -13.71 17.32 4.80
N SER A 136 -13.71 18.48 5.46
CA SER A 136 -13.75 19.82 4.85
C SER A 136 -12.42 20.26 4.24
N ASN A 137 -11.36 19.46 4.31
CA ASN A 137 -10.10 19.76 3.64
C ASN A 137 -10.28 19.67 2.12
N ASP A 138 -9.83 20.68 1.38
CA ASP A 138 -9.92 20.75 -0.08
C ASP A 138 -9.28 19.52 -0.74
N PHE A 139 -8.19 19.01 -0.19
CA PHE A 139 -7.54 17.79 -0.69
C PHE A 139 -8.48 16.57 -0.57
N ILE A 140 -9.10 16.37 0.60
CA ILE A 140 -10.03 15.25 0.85
C ILE A 140 -11.25 15.35 -0.08
N ARG A 141 -11.77 16.56 -0.27
CA ARG A 141 -12.91 16.82 -1.14
C ARG A 141 -12.58 16.56 -2.61
N ASN A 142 -11.40 16.98 -3.07
CA ASN A 142 -10.94 16.78 -4.45
C ASN A 142 -10.66 15.31 -4.76
N VAL A 143 -10.10 14.57 -3.79
CA VAL A 143 -9.87 13.13 -3.90
C VAL A 143 -11.17 12.31 -3.79
N GLY A 144 -12.24 12.91 -3.24
CA GLY A 144 -13.56 12.30 -3.16
C GLY A 144 -13.75 11.33 -1.99
N VAL A 145 -12.92 11.42 -0.94
CA VAL A 145 -13.10 10.59 0.28
C VAL A 145 -14.23 11.17 1.13
N THR A 146 -15.35 10.45 1.18
CA THR A 146 -16.47 10.77 2.08
C THR A 146 -16.40 9.96 3.38
N LYS A 147 -17.21 10.35 4.38
CA LYS A 147 -17.33 9.64 5.66
C LYS A 147 -17.72 8.17 5.47
N ASP A 148 -18.63 7.88 4.55
CA ASP A 148 -19.08 6.51 4.25
C ASP A 148 -17.98 5.66 3.64
N ILE A 149 -17.22 6.23 2.69
CA ILE A 149 -16.10 5.54 2.05
C ILE A 149 -15.03 5.22 3.08
N TYR A 150 -14.67 6.21 3.91
CA TYR A 150 -13.72 6.01 4.99
C TYR A 150 -14.20 4.91 5.96
N LYS A 151 -15.45 4.97 6.43
CA LYS A 151 -16.02 3.99 7.37
C LYS A 151 -15.95 2.57 6.82
N HIS A 152 -16.37 2.38 5.57
CA HIS A 152 -16.34 1.07 4.94
C HIS A 152 -14.90 0.53 4.76
N ILE A 153 -13.94 1.41 4.41
CA ILE A 153 -12.53 1.02 4.31
C ILE A 153 -11.97 0.68 5.70
N SER A 154 -12.22 1.50 6.72
CA SER A 154 -11.72 1.26 8.07
C SER A 154 -12.26 -0.04 8.68
N GLU A 155 -13.55 -0.33 8.54
CA GLU A 155 -14.16 -1.56 9.05
C GLU A 155 -13.55 -2.81 8.41
N LYS A 156 -13.24 -2.75 7.11
CA LYS A 156 -12.53 -3.82 6.42
C LYS A 156 -11.09 -3.95 6.89
N LEU A 157 -10.37 -2.85 7.06
CA LEU A 157 -9.00 -2.88 7.60
C LEU A 157 -8.98 -3.51 8.99
N ASP A 158 -9.91 -3.13 9.87
CA ASP A 158 -10.05 -3.73 11.20
C ASP A 158 -10.30 -5.25 11.10
N SER A 159 -11.12 -5.68 10.14
CA SER A 159 -11.39 -7.10 9.90
C SER A 159 -10.13 -7.86 9.46
N TYR A 160 -9.32 -7.26 8.57
CA TYR A 160 -8.05 -7.85 8.13
C TYR A 160 -6.99 -7.91 9.24
N ILE A 161 -6.97 -6.94 10.16
CA ILE A 161 -6.09 -6.94 11.33
C ILE A 161 -6.52 -8.05 12.30
N LYS A 162 -7.83 -8.14 12.60
CA LYS A 162 -8.38 -9.18 13.49
C LYS A 162 -8.17 -10.60 12.94
N SER A 163 -8.19 -10.77 11.62
CA SER A 163 -7.92 -12.06 10.99
C SER A 163 -6.44 -12.42 10.92
N GLY A 164 -5.53 -11.62 11.50
CA GLY A 164 -4.08 -11.87 11.48
C GLY A 164 -3.40 -11.68 10.12
N ASN A 165 -4.10 -11.11 9.13
CA ASN A 165 -3.63 -11.04 7.74
C ASN A 165 -2.77 -9.80 7.44
N LEU A 166 -2.69 -8.83 8.35
CA LEU A 166 -1.97 -7.56 8.13
C LEU A 166 -0.77 -7.35 9.05
N ILE A 167 -0.82 -7.85 10.28
CA ILE A 167 0.17 -7.57 11.32
C ILE A 167 0.45 -8.87 12.07
N SER A 168 1.70 -9.36 12.02
CA SER A 168 2.20 -10.23 13.08
C SER A 168 2.22 -9.36 14.33
N SER A 169 1.30 -9.62 15.26
CA SER A 169 1.31 -8.99 16.57
C SER A 169 2.62 -9.35 17.27
N SER A 170 3.63 -8.50 17.15
CA SER A 170 4.68 -8.40 18.15
C SER A 170 4.03 -7.67 19.33
N ILE A 171 3.46 -8.48 20.23
CA ILE A 171 3.19 -8.10 21.61
C ILE A 171 4.54 -7.98 22.32
#